data_AF-A0A9E5FDM2-F1
#
_entry.id   AF-A0A9E5FDM2-F1
#
_cell.length_a   1.000
_cell.length_b   1.000
_cell.length_c   1.000
_cell.angle_alpha   90.00
_cell.angle_beta   90.00
_cell.angle_gamma   90.00
#
_symmetry.space_group_name_H-M   'P 1'
#
loop_
_entity.id
_entity.type
_entity.pdbx_description
1 polymer ?
#
loop_
_entity_poly.entity_id
_entity_poly.type
_entity_poly.pdbx_seq_one_letter_code
_entity_poly.pdbx_strand_id
1 'polypeptide(L)' 'FTMTVAAYGRHMATWVNGVPQVNWTDNRPNNVNPRQGFRGLKGAFSLQGHDPTTNIDFRALDIQELDARQP' A
#
# COMPACT_ATOMS: atom_id res chain seq x y z
N PHE A 1 5.75 -14.60 -5.38
CA PHE A 1 6.07 -14.27 -3.97
C PHE A 1 4.79 -13.81 -3.29
N THR A 2 4.78 -13.69 -1.96
CA THR A 2 3.65 -13.09 -1.24
C THR A 2 4.01 -11.66 -0.87
N MET A 3 3.12 -10.73 -1.21
CA MET A 3 3.22 -9.35 -0.78
C MET A 3 2.10 -9.06 0.21
N THR A 4 2.44 -8.39 1.30
CA THR A 4 1.45 -7.85 2.24
C THR A 4 1.67 -6.35 2.33
N VAL A 5 0.59 -5.59 2.17
CA VAL A 5 0.58 -4.14 2.32
C VAL A 5 -0.43 -3.80 3.40
N ALA A 6 0.06 -3.22 4.50
CA ALA A 6 -0.80 -2.61 5.51
C ALA A 6 -0.83 -1.10 5.26
N ALA A 7 -2.02 -0.55 5.03
CA ALA A 7 -2.23 0.89 4.86
C ALA A 7 -3.26 1.36 5.88
N TYR A 8 -2.81 2.10 6.89
CA TYR A 8 -3.66 2.57 7.99
C TYR A 8 -3.42 4.06 8.25
N GLY A 9 -4.38 4.90 7.82
CA GLY A 9 -4.25 6.35 7.93
C GLY A 9 -3.01 6.89 7.22
N ARG A 10 -2.05 7.42 7.97
CA ARG A 10 -0.76 7.94 7.47
C ARG A 10 0.35 6.89 7.42
N HIS A 11 0.11 5.72 7.99
CA HIS A 11 1.10 4.67 8.15
C HIS A 11 0.96 3.63 7.04
N MET A 12 2.10 3.24 6.48
CA MET A 12 2.20 2.16 5.51
C MET A 12 3.34 1.23 5.90
N ALA A 13 3.08 -0.07 5.83
CA ALA A 13 4.09 -1.10 6.02
C ALA A 13 3.95 -2.20 4.96
N THR A 14 5.07 -2.80 4.58
CA THR A 14 5.11 -3.86 3.57
C THR A 14 5.98 -5.03 3.99
N TRP A 15 5.58 -6.22 3.54
CA TRP A 15 6.33 -7.46 3.69
C TRP A 15 6.44 -8.16 2.35
N VAL A 16 7.62 -8.75 2.10
CA VAL A 16 7.86 -9.64 0.95
C VAL A 16 8.24 -10.99 1.52
N ASN A 17 7.47 -12.03 1.17
CA ASN A 17 7.62 -13.37 1.72
C ASN A 17 7.61 -13.40 3.26
N GLY A 18 6.80 -12.54 3.89
CA GLY A 18 6.70 -12.44 5.36
C GLY A 18 7.85 -11.66 6.03
N VAL A 19 8.85 -11.19 5.27
CA VAL A 19 9.96 -10.39 5.83
C VAL A 19 9.63 -8.90 5.70
N PRO A 20 9.68 -8.11 6.79
CA PRO A 20 9.43 -6.66 6.74
C PRO A 20 10.40 -5.96 5.80
N GLN A 21 9.88 -5.09 4.93
CA GLN A 21 10.70 -4.30 3.99
C GLN A 21 10.56 -2.80 4.26
N VAL A 22 9.32 -2.34 4.46
CA VAL A 22 9.02 -0.91 4.70
C VAL A 22 8.16 -0.77 5.94
N ASN A 23 8.45 0.26 6.73
CA ASN A 23 7.62 0.78 7.79
C ASN A 23 7.76 2.31 7.77
N TRP A 24 6.72 3.01 7.34
CA TRP A 24 6.79 4.43 7.03
C TRP A 24 5.53 5.18 7.45
N THR A 25 5.70 6.39 7.99
CA THR A 25 4.60 7.30 8.34
C THR A 25 4.72 8.59 7.55
N ASP A 26 3.66 8.97 6.84
CA ASP A 26 3.61 10.23 6.09
C ASP A 26 3.37 11.43 7.02
N ASN A 27 4.46 12.08 7.41
CA ASN A 27 4.44 13.29 8.25
C ASN A 27 4.25 14.59 7.45
N ARG A 28 4.03 14.53 6.13
CA ARG A 28 3.83 15.72 5.30
C ARG A 28 2.45 16.36 5.55
N PRO A 29 2.30 17.69 5.33
CA PRO A 29 1.01 18.36 5.40
C PRO A 29 -0.04 17.77 4.45
N ASN A 30 -1.31 17.96 4.77
CA ASN A 30 -2.41 17.56 3.87
C ASN A 30 -2.33 18.33 2.55
N ASN A 31 -2.53 17.63 1.42
CA ASN A 31 -2.63 18.26 0.12
C ASN A 31 -3.58 17.48 -0.80
N VAL A 32 -4.31 18.20 -1.65
CA VAL A 32 -5.18 17.58 -2.67
C VAL A 32 -4.37 16.83 -3.72
N ASN A 33 -3.15 17.27 -4.03
CA ASN A 33 -2.22 16.59 -4.90
C ASN A 33 -1.28 15.68 -4.06
N PRO A 34 -1.37 14.34 -4.19
CA PRO A 34 -0.55 13.42 -3.37
C PRO A 34 0.96 13.51 -3.67
N ARG A 35 1.36 14.14 -4.77
CA ARG A 35 2.78 14.43 -5.06
C ARG A 35 3.34 15.58 -4.21
N GLN A 36 2.48 16.40 -3.62
CA GLN A 36 2.84 17.62 -2.88
C GLN A 36 2.52 17.53 -1.37
N GLY A 37 1.99 16.41 -0.88
CA GLY A 37 1.67 16.21 0.53
C GLY A 37 0.88 14.93 0.78
N PHE A 38 0.43 14.74 2.02
CA PHE A 38 -0.40 13.61 2.41
C PHE A 38 -1.82 13.74 1.85
N ARG A 39 -2.36 12.65 1.30
CA ARG A 39 -3.76 12.55 0.85
C ARG A 39 -4.39 11.28 1.39
N GLY A 40 -5.19 11.42 2.46
CA GLY A 40 -5.87 10.30 3.14
C GLY A 40 -7.29 9.99 2.66
N LEU A 41 -7.70 10.49 1.49
CA LEU A 41 -9.02 10.19 0.93
C LEU A 41 -9.03 8.79 0.30
N LYS A 42 -10.16 8.08 0.39
CA LYS A 42 -10.36 6.78 -0.27
C LYS A 42 -10.05 6.85 -1.77
N GLY A 43 -9.48 5.79 -2.31
CA GLY A 43 -9.08 5.68 -3.71
C GLY A 43 -9.17 4.24 -4.23
N ALA A 44 -8.92 4.07 -5.52
CA ALA A 44 -8.85 2.74 -6.13
C ALA A 44 -7.51 2.06 -5.82
N PHE A 45 -7.53 0.73 -5.69
CA PHE A 45 -6.34 -0.08 -5.81
C PHE A 45 -6.12 -0.42 -7.29
N SER A 46 -4.87 -0.29 -7.74
CA SER A 46 -4.49 -0.58 -9.12
C SER A 46 -3.30 -1.53 -9.14
N LEU A 47 -3.34 -2.53 -10.03
CA LEU A 47 -2.19 -3.35 -10.35
C LEU A 47 -1.50 -2.73 -11.57
N GLN A 48 -0.22 -2.39 -11.43
CA GLN A 48 0.53 -1.79 -12.52
C GLN A 48 1.10 -2.89 -13.41
N GLY A 49 0.71 -2.89 -14.69
CA GLY A 49 1.43 -3.62 -15.72
C GLY A 49 2.84 -3.07 -15.88
N HIS A 50 3.81 -3.95 -16.10
CA HIS A 50 5.19 -3.53 -16.35
C HIS A 50 5.38 -3.16 -17.83
N ASP A 51 6.63 -3.02 -18.25
CA ASP A 51 6.99 -2.81 -19.65
C ASP A 51 6.55 -3.99 -20.55
N PRO A 52 6.44 -3.78 -21.88
CA PRO A 52 5.93 -4.80 -22.82
C PRO A 52 6.68 -6.12 -22.85
N THR A 53 7.90 -6.18 -22.31
CA THR A 53 8.75 -7.39 -22.32
C THR A 53 8.67 -8.19 -21.02
N THR A 54 7.98 -7.68 -19.99
CA THR A 54 7.89 -8.34 -18.69
C THR A 54 6.46 -8.81 -18.42
N ASN A 55 6.30 -10.12 -18.27
CA ASN A 55 5.06 -10.71 -17.81
C ASN A 55 5.01 -10.74 -16.28
N ILE A 56 3.88 -10.33 -15.71
CA ILE A 56 3.62 -10.41 -14.27
C ILE A 56 2.24 -11.02 -14.05
N ASP A 57 2.20 -12.12 -13.30
CA ASP A 57 0.98 -12.82 -12.93
C ASP A 57 0.63 -12.57 -11.46
N PHE A 58 -0.66 -12.36 -11.19
CA PHE A 58 -1.20 -12.18 -9.84
C PHE A 58 -2.22 -13.28 -9.53
N ARG A 59 -2.26 -13.71 -8.27
CA ARG A 59 -3.26 -14.66 -7.75
C ARG A 59 -3.51 -14.40 -6.27
N ALA A 60 -4.67 -14.86 -5.77
CA ALA A 60 -5.05 -14.76 -4.35
C ALA A 60 -4.95 -13.31 -3.81
N LEU A 61 -5.66 -12.40 -4.47
CA LEU A 61 -5.77 -11.01 -4.05
C LEU A 61 -6.91 -10.88 -3.05
N ASP A 62 -6.56 -10.70 -1.77
CA ASP A 62 -7.51 -10.56 -0.68
C ASP A 62 -7.36 -9.18 -0.03
N ILE A 63 -8.48 -8.62 0.46
CA ILE A 63 -8.52 -7.34 1.16
C ILE A 63 -9.23 -7.54 2.49
N GLN A 64 -8.60 -7.04 3.56
CA GLN A 64 -9.15 -7.06 4.91
C GLN A 64 -9.14 -5.64 5.47
N GLU A 65 -10.24 -5.24 6.11
CA GLU A 65 -10.30 -3.99 6.87
C GLU A 65 -9.45 -4.12 8.14
N LEU A 66 -8.66 -3.08 8.43
CA LEU A 66 -7.88 -2.97 9.66
C LEU A 66 -8.76 -2.28 10.72
N ASP A 67 -9.16 -3.00 11.77
CA ASP A 67 -9.90 -2.43 12.89
C ASP A 67 -8.97 -1.51 13.69
N ALA A 68 -9.45 -0.33 14.08
CA ALA A 68 -8.71 0.65 14.88
C ALA A 68 -8.38 0.15 16.31
N ARG A 69 -8.78 -1.07 16.67
CA ARG A 69 -8.75 -1.64 18.03
C ARG A 69 -7.98 -2.94 18.17
N GLN A 70 -7.26 -3.43 17.16
CA GLN A 70 -6.35 -4.55 17.39
C GLN A 70 -4.96 -4.04 17.84
N PRO A 71 -4.42 -4.59 18.95
CA PRO A 71 -3.23 -4.08 19.64
C PRO A 71 -1.94 -4.17 18.82
#